data_AF-A0A5C6USP6-F1
#
_entry.id   AF-A0A5C6USP6-F1
#
_cell.length_a   1.000
_cell.length_b   1.000
_cell.length_c   1.000
_cell.angle_alpha   90.00
_cell.angle_beta   90.00
_cell.angle_gamma   90.00
#
_symmetry.space_group_name_H-M   'P 1'
#
loop_
_entity.id
_entity.type
_entity.pdbx_description
1 polymer ?
#
loop_
_entity_poly.entity_id
_entity_poly.type
_entity_poly.pdbx_seq_one_letter_code
_entity_poly.pdbx_strand_id
1 'polypeptide(L)'
;MVLHGFVTIAIAAAFVLITGCGPELVDVQEIPDSCLSDSSESADCDLESFGENDDQRTIYYRSVSDLERACEQRCSRTTRSLHFSRMEGLTTLQGFRFIQEMPGFGVQSLRDVEVIDLFHGVDSMTGFFIKENPELEIIEPLASLEILEYGANFEGNPKLKDLRALANVRQIGEIGGEYEPGLKLSNNSSLVDMTGLEKVEVIGGRFQIRDHYNLESMRGLDSLGEVETLAIVNSDDDPEYVKLNSLAGLESLRRIHGALVIQNAPNLRRCEAEALVAQLEEPPEEVILVNLNDEPCD
;
A
#
# COMPACT_ATOMS: atom_id res chain seq x y z
N MET A 1 72.64 -4.58 -35.25
CA MET A 1 73.14 -4.32 -36.62
C MET A 1 72.53 -5.40 -37.51
N VAL A 2 71.61 -5.23 -38.47
CA VAL A 2 70.86 -4.16 -39.17
C VAL A 2 69.65 -4.91 -39.78
N LEU A 3 68.39 -4.50 -39.51
CA LEU A 3 67.35 -3.98 -40.45
C LEU A 3 67.39 -4.57 -41.89
N HIS A 4 66.33 -4.88 -42.65
CA HIS A 4 64.94 -4.41 -42.77
C HIS A 4 64.18 -5.29 -43.79
N GLY A 5 62.83 -5.24 -43.83
CA GLY A 5 62.06 -5.46 -45.07
C GLY A 5 60.61 -5.94 -44.89
N PHE A 6 59.67 -5.00 -44.96
CA PHE A 6 58.22 -5.14 -44.94
C PHE A 6 57.63 -5.77 -46.22
N VAL A 7 56.53 -6.52 -46.11
CA VAL A 7 55.44 -6.54 -47.10
C VAL A 7 54.09 -6.50 -46.39
N THR A 8 53.31 -5.51 -46.80
CA THR A 8 51.98 -5.10 -46.37
C THR A 8 50.90 -5.93 -47.07
N ILE A 9 49.89 -6.41 -46.34
CA ILE A 9 48.55 -6.68 -46.92
C ILE A 9 47.51 -6.02 -46.02
N ALA A 10 46.86 -5.02 -46.59
CA ALA A 10 45.71 -4.33 -46.04
C ALA A 10 44.46 -5.22 -46.16
N ILE A 11 43.68 -5.33 -45.08
CA ILE A 11 42.27 -5.69 -45.18
C ILE A 11 41.47 -4.48 -44.69
N ALA A 12 40.74 -3.91 -45.63
CA ALA A 12 39.92 -2.72 -45.49
C ALA A 12 38.69 -2.99 -44.62
N ALA A 13 38.22 -1.91 -43.99
CA ALA A 13 37.07 -1.84 -43.13
C ALA A 13 35.76 -2.32 -43.77
N ALA A 14 34.91 -2.94 -42.95
CA ALA A 14 33.47 -2.74 -43.03
C ALA A 14 33.01 -2.22 -41.66
N PHE A 15 32.98 -0.89 -41.54
CA PHE A 15 32.21 -0.19 -40.52
C PHE A 15 30.74 -0.52 -40.78
N VAL A 16 30.15 -1.40 -39.97
CA VAL A 16 28.70 -1.38 -39.78
C VAL A 16 28.45 -0.49 -38.56
N LEU A 17 28.10 0.76 -38.83
CA LEU A 17 27.44 1.63 -37.86
C LEU A 17 26.08 1.00 -37.55
N ILE A 18 26.03 0.12 -36.55
CA ILE A 18 24.78 -0.14 -35.85
C ILE A 18 24.68 0.99 -34.82
N THR A 19 23.96 2.04 -35.18
CA THR A 19 23.31 2.92 -34.21
C THR A 19 22.24 2.09 -33.51
N GLY A 20 22.69 1.21 -32.62
CA GLY A 20 21.83 0.46 -31.72
C GLY A 20 21.68 1.31 -30.49
N CYS A 21 20.45 1.76 -30.22
CA CYS A 21 20.04 2.10 -28.87
C CYS A 21 20.38 0.88 -28.00
N GLY A 22 21.47 0.97 -27.25
CA GLY A 22 21.64 0.10 -26.08
C GLY A 22 20.49 0.36 -25.13
N PRO A 23 20.10 -0.59 -24.28
CA PRO A 23 19.22 -0.26 -23.17
C PRO A 23 19.87 0.92 -22.44
N GLU A 24 19.13 2.02 -22.27
CA GLU A 24 19.56 3.04 -21.33
C GLU A 24 19.94 2.31 -20.05
N LEU A 25 21.19 2.48 -19.63
CA LEU A 25 21.61 2.05 -18.31
C LEU A 25 20.71 2.83 -17.36
N VAL A 26 19.67 2.18 -16.85
CA VAL A 26 18.91 2.71 -15.72
C VAL A 26 19.93 2.84 -14.61
N ASP A 27 20.27 4.08 -14.27
CA ASP A 27 21.21 4.38 -13.20
C ASP A 27 20.48 4.00 -11.89
N VAL A 28 20.67 2.75 -11.47
CA VAL A 28 20.07 2.23 -10.24
C VAL A 28 20.65 3.05 -9.09
N GLN A 29 19.81 3.84 -8.43
CA GLN A 29 20.24 4.61 -7.28
C GLN A 29 20.25 3.69 -6.05
N GLU A 30 21.27 3.84 -5.22
CA GLU A 30 21.33 3.17 -3.92
C GLU A 30 20.76 4.10 -2.84
N ILE A 31 20.12 3.51 -1.83
CA ILE A 31 19.64 4.24 -0.66
C ILE A 31 20.85 4.63 0.21
N PRO A 32 20.89 5.85 0.77
CA PRO A 32 22.00 6.28 1.63
C PRO A 32 22.14 5.41 2.88
N ASP A 33 23.37 5.07 3.27
CA ASP A 33 23.67 4.27 4.47
C ASP A 33 23.07 4.87 5.75
N SER A 34 22.97 6.20 5.81
CA SER A 34 22.34 6.92 6.94
C SER A 34 20.88 6.53 7.14
N CYS A 35 20.18 6.08 6.10
CA CYS A 35 18.79 5.66 6.18
C CYS A 35 18.60 4.26 6.77
N LEU A 36 19.66 3.46 6.80
CA LEU A 36 19.63 2.06 7.22
C LEU A 36 20.03 1.87 8.69
N SER A 37 20.43 2.93 9.40
CA SER A 37 20.80 2.87 10.81
C SER A 37 19.61 2.51 11.71
N ASP A 38 19.86 1.64 12.69
CA ASP A 38 18.84 1.17 13.63
C ASP A 38 18.39 2.22 14.66
N SER A 39 17.23 1.96 15.28
CA SER A 39 16.60 2.86 16.27
C SER A 39 17.44 3.15 17.51
N SER A 40 18.42 2.31 17.86
CA SER A 40 19.33 2.57 18.99
C SER A 40 20.21 3.81 18.80
N GLU A 41 20.29 4.34 17.58
CA GLU A 41 21.05 5.54 17.24
C GLU A 41 20.15 6.78 17.02
N SER A 42 18.86 6.70 17.35
CA SER A 42 17.92 7.82 17.17
C SER A 42 18.19 8.96 18.15
N ALA A 43 18.14 10.19 17.64
CA ALA A 43 18.11 11.40 18.46
C ALA A 43 16.66 11.75 18.81
N ASP A 44 16.43 12.19 20.05
CA ASP A 44 15.15 12.76 20.45
C ASP A 44 15.00 14.17 19.87
N CYS A 45 14.55 14.23 18.61
CA CYS A 45 14.30 15.46 17.86
C CYS A 45 13.11 15.30 16.93
N ASP A 46 12.62 16.43 16.43
CA ASP A 46 11.58 16.49 15.40
C ASP A 46 12.23 16.70 14.04
N LEU A 47 11.86 15.88 13.05
CA LEU A 47 12.46 15.91 11.72
C LEU A 47 12.18 17.26 11.01
N GLU A 48 13.25 17.96 10.63
CA GLU A 48 13.14 19.25 9.98
C GLU A 48 12.97 19.13 8.45
N SER A 49 12.22 20.09 7.88
CA SER A 49 12.03 20.23 6.42
C SER A 49 13.25 20.86 5.74
N PHE A 50 13.38 20.62 4.44
CA PHE A 50 14.56 20.94 3.64
C PHE A 50 14.35 22.03 2.59
N GLY A 51 13.11 22.47 2.37
CA GLY A 51 12.74 23.35 1.26
C GLY A 51 11.68 24.39 1.64
N GLU A 52 11.68 25.52 0.93
CA GLU A 52 10.74 26.64 1.15
C GLU A 52 9.28 26.30 0.75
N ASN A 53 9.08 25.20 0.01
CA ASN A 53 7.78 24.80 -0.57
C ASN A 53 7.09 23.64 0.18
N ASP A 54 7.64 23.19 1.30
CA ASP A 54 6.93 22.24 2.16
C ASP A 54 5.83 22.98 2.93
N ASP A 55 4.64 22.39 3.00
CA ASP A 55 3.57 22.97 3.79
C ASP A 55 3.81 22.71 5.29
N GLN A 56 3.03 23.35 6.15
CA GLN A 56 3.20 23.23 7.60
C GLN A 56 2.96 21.80 8.12
N ARG A 57 2.39 20.89 7.32
CA ARG A 57 1.94 19.56 7.70
C ARG A 57 2.70 18.43 7.02
N THR A 58 3.43 18.68 5.93
CA THR A 58 4.00 17.62 5.09
C THR A 58 5.43 17.94 4.65
N ILE A 59 6.34 16.98 4.81
CA ILE A 59 7.70 17.01 4.24
C ILE A 59 7.70 16.17 2.96
N TYR A 60 8.16 16.74 1.85
CA TYR A 60 8.14 16.06 0.56
C TYR A 60 9.52 15.57 0.13
N TYR A 61 9.64 14.26 -0.09
CA TYR A 61 10.80 13.61 -0.67
C TYR A 61 10.59 13.44 -2.16
N ARG A 62 11.52 13.98 -2.96
CA ARG A 62 11.46 14.00 -4.42
C ARG A 62 12.72 13.47 -5.09
N SER A 63 13.69 13.02 -4.29
CA SER A 63 14.99 12.55 -4.74
C SER A 63 15.66 11.72 -3.64
N VAL A 64 16.64 10.90 -4.01
CA VAL A 64 17.52 10.22 -3.05
C VAL A 64 18.29 11.22 -2.17
N SER A 65 18.65 12.39 -2.71
CA SER A 65 19.31 13.43 -1.90
C SER A 65 18.42 13.99 -0.78
N ASP A 66 17.09 13.99 -0.94
CA ASP A 66 16.19 14.37 0.15
C ASP A 66 16.16 13.32 1.26
N LEU A 67 16.24 12.03 0.89
CA LEU A 67 16.33 10.93 1.87
C LEU A 67 17.59 11.08 2.71
N GLU A 68 18.74 11.29 2.08
CA GLU A 68 20.03 11.41 2.77
C GLU A 68 19.97 12.50 3.85
N ARG A 69 19.49 13.70 3.49
CA ARG A 69 19.35 14.83 4.40
C ARG A 69 18.42 14.57 5.58
N ALA A 70 17.38 13.76 5.40
CA ALA A 70 16.49 13.38 6.48
C ALA A 70 17.09 12.31 7.38
N CYS A 71 17.68 11.29 6.78
CA CYS A 71 18.29 10.20 7.51
C CYS A 71 19.52 10.62 8.32
N GLU A 72 20.25 11.65 7.88
CA GLU A 72 21.33 12.27 8.64
C GLU A 72 20.86 12.91 9.96
N GLN A 73 19.62 13.38 10.04
CA GLN A 73 19.09 13.98 11.27
C GLN A 73 18.79 12.94 12.36
N ARG A 74 18.44 11.71 11.96
CA ARG A 74 18.15 10.58 12.87
C ARG A 74 17.07 10.89 13.91
N CYS A 75 16.10 11.74 13.58
CA CYS A 75 15.05 12.13 14.51
C CYS A 75 14.05 11.01 14.76
N SER A 76 13.82 10.68 16.04
CA SER A 76 12.90 9.61 16.45
C SER A 76 11.42 9.92 16.18
N ARG A 77 11.09 11.16 15.84
CA ARG A 77 9.71 11.60 15.58
C ARG A 77 9.63 12.61 14.45
N THR A 78 8.43 12.76 13.92
CA THR A 78 8.07 13.87 13.03
C THR A 78 6.72 14.45 13.44
N THR A 79 6.57 15.77 13.42
CA THR A 79 5.28 16.47 13.58
C THR A 79 4.55 16.64 12.26
N ARG A 80 5.18 16.29 11.14
CA ARG A 80 4.67 16.38 9.78
C ARG A 80 4.60 15.01 9.13
N SER A 81 3.62 14.82 8.25
CA SER A 81 3.56 13.62 7.42
C SER A 81 4.71 13.59 6.41
N LEU A 82 5.18 12.40 6.08
CA LEU A 82 6.25 12.21 5.09
C LEU A 82 5.65 11.79 3.75
N HIS A 83 5.93 12.52 2.68
CA HIS A 83 5.39 12.23 1.35
C HIS A 83 6.50 11.89 0.36
N PHE A 84 6.49 10.67 -0.18
CA PHE A 84 7.44 10.17 -1.16
C PHE A 84 6.81 10.21 -2.55
N SER A 85 7.42 10.98 -3.45
CA SER A 85 6.96 11.13 -4.83
C SER A 85 8.17 11.28 -5.75
N ARG A 86 8.08 10.88 -7.02
CA ARG A 86 9.15 11.10 -8.02
C ARG A 86 10.53 10.52 -7.64
N MET A 87 10.55 9.41 -6.91
CA MET A 87 11.77 8.69 -6.56
C MET A 87 12.24 7.82 -7.75
N GLU A 88 12.82 8.46 -8.77
CA GLU A 88 13.27 7.79 -10.00
C GLU A 88 14.52 6.92 -9.75
N GLY A 89 14.60 5.75 -10.40
CA GLY A 89 15.77 4.88 -10.35
C GLY A 89 15.91 4.04 -9.07
N LEU A 90 14.92 4.05 -8.18
CA LEU A 90 14.84 3.17 -7.02
C LEU A 90 13.88 2.00 -7.29
N THR A 91 14.36 0.77 -7.11
CA THR A 91 13.50 -0.43 -7.07
C THR A 91 13.04 -0.77 -5.66
N THR A 92 13.77 -0.30 -4.64
CA THR A 92 13.43 -0.47 -3.23
C THR A 92 13.51 0.87 -2.51
N LEU A 93 12.43 1.26 -1.85
CA LEU A 93 12.39 2.41 -0.96
C LEU A 93 12.51 1.91 0.48
N GLN A 94 13.68 2.08 1.09
CA GLN A 94 13.97 1.53 2.42
C GLN A 94 14.55 2.58 3.37
N GLY A 95 14.36 2.38 4.68
CA GLY A 95 14.97 3.19 5.74
C GLY A 95 14.01 3.75 6.78
N PHE A 96 14.41 4.85 7.43
CA PHE A 96 13.68 5.49 8.53
C PHE A 96 13.34 4.54 9.69
N ARG A 97 14.21 3.56 9.96
CA ARG A 97 14.04 2.58 11.04
C ARG A 97 14.05 3.19 12.44
N PHE A 98 14.54 4.41 12.55
CA PHE A 98 14.65 5.18 13.79
C PHE A 98 13.38 5.98 14.14
N ILE A 99 12.45 6.20 13.20
CA ILE A 99 11.21 6.90 13.50
C ILE A 99 10.29 5.98 14.33
N GLN A 100 9.82 6.50 15.44
CA GLN A 100 8.89 5.85 16.38
C GLN A 100 7.51 6.48 16.31
N GLU A 101 7.44 7.81 16.26
CA GLU A 101 6.17 8.55 16.25
C GLU A 101 6.05 9.42 14.99
N MET A 102 4.94 9.30 14.26
CA MET A 102 4.67 10.17 13.12
C MET A 102 3.18 10.31 12.80
N PRO A 103 2.69 11.47 12.33
CA PRO A 103 1.31 11.59 11.86
C PRO A 103 0.98 10.59 10.75
N GLY A 104 1.90 10.36 9.82
CA GLY A 104 1.62 9.48 8.70
C GLY A 104 2.55 9.63 7.53
N PHE A 105 2.36 8.78 6.52
CA PHE A 105 3.12 8.87 5.29
C PHE A 105 2.27 8.64 4.05
N GLY A 106 2.75 9.18 2.93
CA GLY A 106 2.16 9.00 1.61
C GLY A 106 3.23 8.52 0.65
N VAL A 107 2.95 7.46 -0.10
CA VAL A 107 3.79 7.03 -1.22
C VAL A 107 2.97 7.08 -2.49
N GLN A 108 3.36 7.93 -3.43
CA GLN A 108 2.58 8.13 -4.64
C GLN A 108 3.42 8.24 -5.92
N SER A 109 2.93 7.59 -6.98
CA SER A 109 3.47 7.68 -8.33
C SER A 109 4.96 7.32 -8.43
N LEU A 110 5.40 6.33 -7.64
CA LEU A 110 6.74 5.78 -7.75
C LEU A 110 6.74 4.70 -8.85
N ARG A 111 7.36 5.01 -9.98
CA ARG A 111 7.25 4.21 -11.21
C ARG A 111 8.03 2.90 -11.16
N ASP A 112 9.18 2.90 -10.50
CA ASP A 112 10.13 1.80 -10.54
C ASP A 112 10.19 1.01 -9.21
N VAL A 113 9.56 1.53 -8.14
CA VAL A 113 9.63 0.92 -6.80
C VAL A 113 8.76 -0.32 -6.74
N GLU A 114 9.41 -1.45 -6.52
CA GLU A 114 8.80 -2.78 -6.34
C GLU A 114 8.58 -3.11 -4.86
N VAL A 115 9.44 -2.57 -3.98
CA VAL A 115 9.44 -2.88 -2.54
C VAL A 115 9.52 -1.60 -1.70
N ILE A 116 8.65 -1.50 -0.70
CA ILE A 116 8.73 -0.48 0.36
C ILE A 116 9.12 -1.18 1.68
N ASP A 117 10.26 -0.79 2.25
CA ASP A 117 10.82 -1.31 3.51
C ASP A 117 11.12 -0.14 4.48
N LEU A 118 10.05 0.52 4.94
CA LEU A 118 10.12 1.73 5.76
C LEU A 118 9.59 1.51 7.18
N PHE A 119 10.01 2.37 8.12
CA PHE A 119 9.30 2.62 9.38
C PHE A 119 9.12 1.42 10.33
N HIS A 120 10.06 0.47 10.35
CA HIS A 120 10.03 -0.67 11.28
C HIS A 120 9.88 -0.31 12.76
N GLY A 121 10.38 0.87 13.15
CA GLY A 121 10.34 1.37 14.52
C GLY A 121 9.05 2.08 14.92
N VAL A 122 8.12 2.32 13.98
CA VAL A 122 6.93 3.14 14.27
C VAL A 122 5.93 2.36 15.10
N ASP A 123 5.63 2.89 16.29
CA ASP A 123 4.61 2.37 17.21
C ASP A 123 3.34 3.25 17.23
N SER A 124 3.44 4.51 16.81
CA SER A 124 2.35 5.47 16.76
C SER A 124 2.22 6.15 15.40
N MET A 125 1.07 5.96 14.74
CA MET A 125 0.73 6.60 13.47
C MET A 125 -0.76 6.89 13.35
N THR A 126 -1.10 8.06 12.80
CA THR A 126 -2.49 8.40 12.50
C THR A 126 -2.97 7.71 11.22
N GLY A 127 -2.25 7.82 10.10
CA GLY A 127 -2.70 7.21 8.85
C GLY A 127 -1.66 7.18 7.74
N PHE A 128 -1.90 6.41 6.69
CA PHE A 128 -1.04 6.43 5.51
C PHE A 128 -1.79 6.17 4.21
N PHE A 129 -1.17 6.53 3.09
CA PHE A 129 -1.68 6.20 1.76
C PHE A 129 -0.59 5.72 0.82
N ILE A 130 -0.93 4.73 -0.01
CA ILE A 130 -0.08 4.14 -1.04
C ILE A 130 -0.86 4.20 -2.35
N LYS A 131 -0.44 5.07 -3.27
CA LYS A 131 -1.22 5.38 -4.47
C LYS A 131 -0.44 5.31 -5.77
N GLU A 132 -1.04 4.72 -6.79
CA GLU A 132 -0.57 4.83 -8.16
C GLU A 132 0.89 4.38 -8.35
N ASN A 133 1.31 3.31 -7.66
CA ASN A 133 2.65 2.74 -7.79
C ASN A 133 2.55 1.48 -8.67
N PRO A 134 2.79 1.59 -10.00
CA PRO A 134 2.48 0.52 -10.95
C PRO A 134 3.31 -0.75 -10.76
N GLU A 135 4.53 -0.61 -10.26
CA GLU A 135 5.47 -1.72 -10.08
C GLU A 135 5.51 -2.24 -8.63
N LEU A 136 4.82 -1.58 -7.69
CA LEU A 136 4.86 -1.95 -6.27
C LEU A 136 4.23 -3.32 -6.02
N GLU A 137 5.04 -4.26 -5.55
CA GLU A 137 4.63 -5.63 -5.25
C GLU A 137 4.49 -5.89 -3.75
N ILE A 138 5.41 -5.31 -2.96
CA ILE A 138 5.58 -5.64 -1.54
C ILE A 138 5.73 -4.35 -0.73
N ILE A 139 5.04 -4.32 0.40
CA ILE A 139 5.28 -3.35 1.47
C ILE A 139 5.59 -4.19 2.70
N GLU A 140 6.80 -4.08 3.23
CA GLU A 140 7.20 -4.82 4.42
C GLU A 140 6.36 -4.39 5.63
N PRO A 141 6.14 -5.29 6.61
CA PRO A 141 5.31 -5.01 7.77
C PRO A 141 5.77 -3.76 8.52
N LEU A 142 4.82 -2.90 8.91
CA LEU A 142 5.03 -1.88 9.93
C LEU A 142 5.13 -2.59 11.29
N ALA A 143 6.31 -3.14 11.57
CA ALA A 143 6.49 -4.24 12.52
C ALA A 143 6.04 -3.91 13.95
N SER A 144 6.12 -2.65 14.37
CA SER A 144 5.77 -2.20 15.72
C SER A 144 4.37 -1.58 15.82
N LEU A 145 3.67 -1.41 14.70
CA LEU A 145 2.39 -0.70 14.65
C LEU A 145 1.22 -1.64 14.97
N GLU A 146 0.52 -1.36 16.08
CA GLU A 146 -0.67 -2.12 16.50
C GLU A 146 -1.99 -1.37 16.27
N ILE A 147 -1.97 -0.04 16.27
CA ILE A 147 -3.15 0.81 16.13
C ILE A 147 -2.87 1.88 15.08
N LEU A 148 -3.80 2.07 14.15
CA LEU A 148 -3.80 3.16 13.19
C LEU A 148 -4.98 4.08 13.50
N GLU A 149 -4.73 5.29 14.00
CA GLU A 149 -5.79 6.12 14.60
C GLU A 149 -6.86 6.58 13.58
N TYR A 150 -6.47 6.74 12.32
CA TYR A 150 -7.34 7.19 11.24
C TYR A 150 -7.49 6.10 10.17
N GLY A 151 -6.44 5.71 9.47
CA GLY A 151 -6.68 4.79 8.35
C GLY A 151 -5.56 4.58 7.38
N ALA A 152 -5.76 3.57 6.53
CA ALA A 152 -4.88 3.21 5.45
C ALA A 152 -5.63 3.26 4.12
N ASN A 153 -4.98 3.78 3.08
CA ASN A 153 -5.54 3.82 1.73
C ASN A 153 -4.56 3.22 0.72
N PHE A 154 -4.95 2.13 0.08
CA PHE A 154 -4.22 1.49 -1.00
C PHE A 154 -5.02 1.66 -2.30
N GLU A 155 -4.52 2.46 -3.22
CA GLU A 155 -5.26 2.83 -4.44
C GLU A 155 -4.38 2.76 -5.69
N GLY A 156 -4.74 1.91 -6.66
CA GLY A 156 -4.04 1.87 -7.94
C GLY A 156 -2.63 1.28 -7.87
N ASN A 157 -2.44 0.20 -7.10
CA ASN A 157 -1.17 -0.54 -7.03
C ASN A 157 -1.40 -1.94 -7.63
N PRO A 158 -1.37 -2.09 -8.97
CA PRO A 158 -1.86 -3.28 -9.65
C PRO A 158 -1.05 -4.54 -9.37
N LYS A 159 0.20 -4.43 -8.91
CA LYS A 159 1.06 -5.57 -8.56
C LYS A 159 1.14 -5.89 -7.07
N LEU A 160 0.50 -5.09 -6.21
CA LEU A 160 0.55 -5.28 -4.77
C LEU A 160 -0.06 -6.66 -4.42
N LYS A 161 0.74 -7.51 -3.79
CA LYS A 161 0.41 -8.95 -3.61
C LYS A 161 -0.45 -9.23 -2.38
N ASP A 162 -0.25 -8.47 -1.32
CA ASP A 162 -0.94 -8.63 -0.05
C ASP A 162 -0.90 -7.33 0.76
N LEU A 163 -1.50 -7.34 1.94
CA LEU A 163 -1.58 -6.21 2.86
C LEU A 163 -0.66 -6.41 4.08
N ARG A 164 0.45 -7.15 3.95
CA ARG A 164 1.34 -7.50 5.08
C ARG A 164 1.91 -6.28 5.82
N ALA A 165 1.90 -5.11 5.22
CA ALA A 165 2.16 -3.83 5.87
C ALA A 165 1.38 -3.67 7.19
N LEU A 166 0.17 -4.25 7.26
CA LEU A 166 -0.76 -4.20 8.38
C LEU A 166 -0.77 -5.47 9.24
N ALA A 167 0.18 -6.40 9.07
CA ALA A 167 0.16 -7.72 9.72
C ALA A 167 0.18 -7.72 11.25
N ASN A 168 0.55 -6.59 11.88
CA ASN A 168 0.51 -6.40 13.33
C ASN A 168 -0.60 -5.45 13.80
N VAL A 169 -1.30 -4.79 12.88
CA VAL A 169 -2.37 -3.86 13.20
C VAL A 169 -3.59 -4.63 13.67
N ARG A 170 -4.13 -4.22 14.82
CA ARG A 170 -5.33 -4.77 15.45
C ARG A 170 -6.54 -3.85 15.30
N GLN A 171 -6.30 -2.55 15.21
CA GLN A 171 -7.37 -1.56 15.13
C GLN A 171 -7.03 -0.47 14.12
N ILE A 172 -8.00 -0.17 13.24
CA ILE A 172 -7.92 0.93 12.28
C ILE A 172 -9.09 1.87 12.54
N GLY A 173 -8.82 3.06 13.08
CA GLY A 173 -9.86 4.00 13.48
C GLY A 173 -10.54 3.67 14.80
N GLU A 174 -11.48 4.51 15.19
CA GLU A 174 -12.38 4.33 16.34
C GLU A 174 -13.83 4.34 15.87
N ILE A 175 -14.63 3.37 16.33
CA ILE A 175 -16.07 3.27 16.05
C ILE A 175 -16.78 4.54 16.54
N GLY A 176 -17.63 5.13 15.70
CA GLY A 176 -18.30 6.40 16.01
C GLY A 176 -17.35 7.61 16.15
N GLY A 177 -16.12 7.53 15.63
CA GLY A 177 -15.16 8.64 15.64
C GLY A 177 -15.65 9.86 14.83
N GLU A 178 -15.08 11.04 15.12
CA GLU A 178 -15.52 12.31 14.49
C GLU A 178 -15.23 12.41 12.98
N TYR A 179 -14.36 11.54 12.47
CA TYR A 179 -13.95 11.55 11.07
C TYR A 179 -14.49 10.30 10.34
N GLU A 180 -14.24 10.15 9.04
CA GLU A 180 -14.44 8.87 8.34
C GLU A 180 -13.11 8.08 8.30
N PRO A 181 -12.59 7.56 9.43
CA PRO A 181 -11.42 6.69 9.42
C PRO A 181 -11.72 5.41 8.63
N GLY A 182 -10.70 4.59 8.37
CA GLY A 182 -10.93 3.24 7.86
C GLY A 182 -9.88 2.75 6.90
N LEU A 183 -10.23 1.65 6.24
CA LEU A 183 -9.38 0.97 5.28
C LEU A 183 -10.00 1.11 3.89
N LYS A 184 -9.32 1.85 3.00
CA LYS A 184 -9.72 1.97 1.61
C LYS A 184 -8.79 1.13 0.74
N LEU A 185 -9.38 0.19 0.01
CA LEU A 185 -8.73 -0.63 -1.01
C LEU A 185 -9.41 -0.32 -2.35
N SER A 186 -8.67 0.17 -3.32
CA SER A 186 -9.21 0.51 -4.64
C SER A 186 -8.25 0.13 -5.77
N ASN A 187 -8.72 -0.57 -6.80
CA ASN A 187 -7.89 -0.83 -8.01
C ASN A 187 -6.51 -1.47 -7.72
N ASN A 188 -6.42 -2.44 -6.81
CA ASN A 188 -5.18 -3.20 -6.59
C ASN A 188 -5.37 -4.62 -7.14
N SER A 189 -5.24 -4.77 -8.46
CA SER A 189 -5.69 -5.95 -9.18
C SER A 189 -4.92 -7.24 -8.90
N SER A 190 -3.80 -7.24 -8.19
CA SER A 190 -3.12 -8.48 -7.77
C SER A 190 -3.58 -9.01 -6.41
N LEU A 191 -4.35 -8.23 -5.64
CA LEU A 191 -4.95 -8.70 -4.39
C LEU A 191 -6.08 -9.68 -4.70
N VAL A 192 -5.93 -10.92 -4.22
CA VAL A 192 -6.92 -12.00 -4.38
C VAL A 192 -7.71 -12.28 -3.10
N ASP A 193 -7.21 -11.79 -1.96
CA ASP A 193 -7.84 -11.86 -0.65
C ASP A 193 -7.26 -10.78 0.28
N MET A 194 -7.50 -10.90 1.58
CA MET A 194 -7.13 -9.94 2.63
C MET A 194 -5.93 -10.41 3.45
N THR A 195 -5.06 -11.26 2.88
CA THR A 195 -3.81 -11.69 3.54
C THR A 195 -3.03 -10.47 4.05
N GLY A 196 -2.58 -10.53 5.30
CA GLY A 196 -1.96 -9.43 6.02
C GLY A 196 -2.90 -8.67 6.97
N LEU A 197 -4.20 -8.96 6.98
CA LEU A 197 -5.18 -8.37 7.92
C LEU A 197 -5.60 -9.32 9.05
N GLU A 198 -4.89 -10.42 9.26
CA GLU A 198 -5.33 -11.55 10.12
C GLU A 198 -5.53 -11.15 11.59
N LYS A 199 -4.91 -10.05 12.02
CA LYS A 199 -5.01 -9.53 13.39
C LYS A 199 -5.98 -8.35 13.54
N VAL A 200 -6.52 -7.81 12.44
CA VAL A 200 -7.42 -6.66 12.50
C VAL A 200 -8.74 -7.11 13.14
N GLU A 201 -9.00 -6.59 14.33
CA GLU A 201 -10.19 -6.88 15.14
C GLU A 201 -11.29 -5.84 14.93
N VAL A 202 -10.91 -4.58 14.70
CA VAL A 202 -11.83 -3.44 14.58
C VAL A 202 -11.43 -2.52 13.43
N ILE A 203 -12.40 -2.19 12.58
CA ILE A 203 -12.30 -1.06 11.64
C ILE A 203 -13.34 -0.01 12.04
N GLY A 204 -12.88 1.03 12.73
CA GLY A 204 -13.67 2.11 13.32
C GLY A 204 -14.42 3.01 12.34
N GLY A 205 -14.20 2.87 11.04
CA GLY A 205 -14.91 3.64 10.04
C GLY A 205 -15.19 2.81 8.79
N ARG A 206 -15.08 3.42 7.62
CA ARG A 206 -15.44 2.73 6.37
C ARG A 206 -14.35 1.76 5.96
N PHE A 207 -14.65 0.47 5.99
CA PHE A 207 -13.91 -0.53 5.22
C PHE A 207 -14.46 -0.56 3.80
N GLN A 208 -13.74 0.09 2.88
CA GLN A 208 -14.12 0.24 1.49
C GLN A 208 -13.26 -0.63 0.57
N ILE A 209 -13.90 -1.52 -0.15
CA ILE A 209 -13.32 -2.33 -1.22
C ILE A 209 -13.98 -1.87 -2.51
N ARG A 210 -13.20 -1.26 -3.40
CA ARG A 210 -13.69 -0.73 -4.67
C ARG A 210 -12.90 -1.23 -5.86
N ASP A 211 -13.61 -1.62 -6.92
CA ASP A 211 -13.01 -2.01 -8.21
C ASP A 211 -11.89 -3.06 -8.05
N HIS A 212 -12.23 -4.14 -7.35
CA HIS A 212 -11.31 -5.24 -7.02
C HIS A 212 -11.65 -6.47 -7.85
N TYR A 213 -11.28 -6.42 -9.11
CA TYR A 213 -11.66 -7.44 -10.09
C TYR A 213 -11.12 -8.84 -9.74
N ASN A 214 -9.91 -8.97 -9.19
CA ASN A 214 -9.34 -10.28 -8.87
C ASN A 214 -9.59 -10.77 -7.44
N LEU A 215 -10.29 -10.01 -6.59
CA LEU A 215 -10.60 -10.44 -5.23
C LEU A 215 -11.57 -11.62 -5.29
N GLU A 216 -11.18 -12.76 -4.72
CA GLU A 216 -11.97 -14.00 -4.76
C GLU A 216 -12.71 -14.25 -3.44
N SER A 217 -12.15 -13.81 -2.31
CA SER A 217 -12.71 -14.03 -0.96
C SER A 217 -12.28 -12.96 0.03
N MET A 218 -12.83 -13.02 1.25
CA MET A 218 -12.47 -12.16 2.38
C MET A 218 -11.45 -12.83 3.32
N ARG A 219 -10.79 -13.92 2.88
CA ARG A 219 -9.79 -14.68 3.65
C ARG A 219 -8.69 -13.74 4.18
N GLY A 220 -8.33 -13.88 5.46
CA GLY A 220 -7.41 -12.98 6.14
C GLY A 220 -8.11 -11.97 7.05
N LEU A 221 -9.44 -11.94 7.09
CA LEU A 221 -10.23 -11.15 8.06
C LEU A 221 -10.73 -11.99 9.24
N ASP A 222 -10.07 -13.11 9.53
CA ASP A 222 -10.52 -14.12 10.50
C ASP A 222 -10.73 -13.57 11.92
N SER A 223 -10.08 -12.45 12.27
CA SER A 223 -10.22 -11.77 13.56
C SER A 223 -11.18 -10.58 13.55
N LEU A 224 -11.67 -10.13 12.39
CA LEU A 224 -12.47 -8.93 12.27
C LEU A 224 -13.81 -9.13 12.96
N GLY A 225 -14.00 -8.47 14.10
CA GLY A 225 -15.20 -8.58 14.92
C GLY A 225 -16.20 -7.46 14.70
N GLU A 226 -15.70 -6.25 14.43
CA GLU A 226 -16.52 -5.04 14.31
C GLU A 226 -16.05 -4.12 13.20
N VAL A 227 -17.00 -3.53 12.49
CA VAL A 227 -16.77 -2.47 11.51
C VAL A 227 -17.86 -1.41 11.59
N GLU A 228 -17.51 -0.14 11.38
CA GLU A 228 -18.52 0.91 11.29
C GLU A 228 -19.34 0.78 10.00
N THR A 229 -18.67 0.69 8.84
CA THR A 229 -19.34 0.49 7.54
C THR A 229 -18.52 -0.46 6.69
N LEU A 230 -19.15 -1.51 6.17
CA LEU A 230 -18.57 -2.40 5.17
C LEU A 230 -19.13 -2.08 3.80
N ALA A 231 -18.28 -1.62 2.88
CA ALA A 231 -18.67 -1.22 1.54
C ALA A 231 -17.85 -1.94 0.47
N ILE A 232 -18.49 -2.85 -0.27
CA ILE A 232 -17.95 -3.53 -1.45
C ILE A 232 -18.66 -2.96 -2.68
N VAL A 233 -17.98 -2.14 -3.46
CA VAL A 233 -18.60 -1.38 -4.56
C VAL A 233 -17.72 -1.46 -5.79
N ASN A 234 -18.16 -2.12 -6.86
CA ASN A 234 -17.44 -2.11 -8.13
C ASN A 234 -18.13 -1.20 -9.15
N SER A 235 -17.41 -0.79 -10.18
CA SER A 235 -17.98 -0.15 -11.38
C SER A 235 -18.99 -1.10 -12.06
N ASP A 236 -20.02 -0.51 -12.65
CA ASP A 236 -21.00 -1.21 -13.49
C ASP A 236 -20.55 -1.37 -14.95
N ASP A 237 -19.42 -0.76 -15.34
CA ASP A 237 -18.90 -0.80 -16.70
C ASP A 237 -18.39 -2.19 -17.11
N ASP A 238 -17.77 -2.93 -16.17
CA ASP A 238 -16.98 -4.14 -16.44
C ASP A 238 -17.32 -5.32 -15.49
N PRO A 239 -18.61 -5.74 -15.41
CA PRO A 239 -19.08 -6.70 -14.41
C PRO A 239 -18.46 -8.10 -14.56
N GLU A 240 -18.02 -8.49 -15.75
CA GLU A 240 -17.41 -9.80 -16.04
C GLU A 240 -16.05 -10.00 -15.35
N TYR A 241 -15.39 -8.91 -14.95
CA TYR A 241 -14.08 -8.96 -14.32
C TYR A 241 -14.16 -9.13 -12.80
N VAL A 242 -15.33 -8.92 -12.17
CA VAL A 242 -15.48 -9.02 -10.70
C VAL A 242 -15.51 -10.48 -10.28
N LYS A 243 -14.46 -10.99 -9.64
CA LYS A 243 -14.36 -12.41 -9.24
C LYS A 243 -14.96 -12.77 -7.89
N LEU A 244 -15.24 -11.78 -7.04
CA LEU A 244 -15.70 -12.03 -5.66
C LEU A 244 -16.99 -12.86 -5.70
N ASN A 245 -16.92 -14.07 -5.16
CA ASN A 245 -18.01 -15.04 -5.21
C ASN A 245 -18.40 -15.59 -3.83
N SER A 246 -17.70 -15.19 -2.77
CA SER A 246 -18.02 -15.56 -1.40
C SER A 246 -17.51 -14.52 -0.42
N LEU A 247 -18.17 -14.43 0.75
CA LEU A 247 -17.76 -13.61 1.89
C LEU A 247 -17.00 -14.42 2.96
N ALA A 248 -16.55 -15.63 2.63
CA ALA A 248 -15.71 -16.46 3.50
C ALA A 248 -14.47 -15.68 4.00
N GLY A 249 -14.18 -15.80 5.29
CA GLY A 249 -13.22 -14.97 6.03
C GLY A 249 -13.86 -13.95 6.97
N LEU A 250 -15.18 -13.73 6.90
CA LEU A 250 -15.94 -12.83 7.80
C LEU A 250 -16.70 -13.58 8.91
N GLU A 251 -16.31 -14.81 9.24
CA GLU A 251 -17.02 -15.66 10.21
C GLU A 251 -17.02 -15.09 11.63
N SER A 252 -16.00 -14.28 11.97
CA SER A 252 -15.89 -13.62 13.27
C SER A 252 -16.65 -12.28 13.34
N LEU A 253 -17.14 -11.76 12.21
CA LEU A 253 -17.78 -10.45 12.14
C LEU A 253 -19.14 -10.50 12.85
N ARG A 254 -19.23 -9.76 13.95
CA ARG A 254 -20.40 -9.73 14.84
C ARG A 254 -21.21 -8.45 14.74
N ARG A 255 -20.57 -7.33 14.38
CA ARG A 255 -21.25 -6.04 14.25
C ARG A 255 -20.81 -5.26 13.01
N ILE A 256 -21.81 -4.72 12.33
CA ILE A 256 -21.67 -3.62 11.37
C ILE A 256 -22.55 -2.50 11.93
N HIS A 257 -21.94 -1.43 12.44
CA HIS A 257 -22.69 -0.41 13.20
C HIS A 257 -23.59 0.43 12.29
N GLY A 258 -23.03 0.99 11.23
CA GLY A 258 -23.73 1.81 10.24
C GLY A 258 -24.29 0.97 9.09
N ALA A 259 -23.54 0.86 7.99
CA ALA A 259 -24.06 0.30 6.75
C ALA A 259 -23.31 -0.93 6.24
N LEU A 260 -24.07 -1.89 5.71
CA LEU A 260 -23.58 -2.91 4.78
C LEU A 260 -23.98 -2.51 3.35
N VAL A 261 -22.99 -2.22 2.51
CA VAL A 261 -23.21 -1.83 1.12
C VAL A 261 -22.47 -2.80 0.21
N ILE A 262 -23.20 -3.56 -0.60
CA ILE A 262 -22.64 -4.41 -1.65
C ILE A 262 -23.30 -4.05 -2.97
N GLN A 263 -22.49 -3.58 -3.91
CA GLN A 263 -22.95 -3.11 -5.21
C GLN A 263 -22.06 -3.65 -6.33
N ASN A 264 -22.71 -4.11 -7.40
CA ASN A 264 -22.04 -4.62 -8.60
C ASN A 264 -21.07 -5.77 -8.27
N ALA A 265 -21.59 -6.80 -7.60
CA ALA A 265 -20.87 -8.03 -7.26
C ALA A 265 -21.59 -9.22 -7.90
N PRO A 266 -21.60 -9.34 -9.25
CA PRO A 266 -22.46 -10.26 -9.98
C PRO A 266 -22.14 -11.74 -9.75
N ASN A 267 -20.97 -12.07 -9.21
CA ASN A 267 -20.59 -13.45 -8.87
C ASN A 267 -20.90 -13.81 -7.40
N LEU A 268 -21.15 -12.83 -6.53
CA LEU A 268 -21.50 -13.05 -5.14
C LEU A 268 -23.00 -13.33 -5.02
N ARG A 269 -23.38 -14.41 -4.34
CA ARG A 269 -24.80 -14.74 -4.16
C ARG A 269 -25.42 -13.81 -3.11
N ARG A 270 -26.60 -13.28 -3.41
CA ARG A 270 -27.37 -12.42 -2.50
C ARG A 270 -27.60 -13.09 -1.14
N CYS A 271 -27.94 -14.38 -1.16
CA CYS A 271 -28.17 -15.15 0.05
C CYS A 271 -26.93 -15.30 0.95
N GLU A 272 -25.70 -15.20 0.43
CA GLU A 272 -24.50 -15.15 1.28
C GLU A 272 -24.40 -13.82 2.02
N ALA A 273 -24.73 -12.70 1.36
CA ALA A 273 -24.79 -11.39 2.01
C ALA A 273 -25.93 -11.31 3.05
N GLU A 274 -27.08 -11.90 2.75
CA GLU A 274 -28.20 -12.01 3.70
C GLU A 274 -27.85 -12.92 4.89
N ALA A 275 -27.13 -14.01 4.66
CA ALA A 275 -26.63 -14.88 5.73
C ALA A 275 -25.63 -14.15 6.63
N LEU A 276 -24.75 -13.31 6.05
CA LEU A 276 -23.88 -12.43 6.82
C LEU A 276 -24.70 -11.49 7.72
N VAL A 277 -25.75 -10.84 7.20
CA VAL A 277 -26.62 -9.98 8.03
C VAL A 277 -27.31 -10.78 9.13
N ALA A 278 -27.78 -11.99 8.83
CA ALA A 278 -28.49 -12.84 9.79
C ALA A 278 -27.60 -13.38 10.93
N GLN A 279 -26.28 -13.47 10.75
CA GLN A 279 -25.35 -13.88 11.81
C GLN A 279 -24.92 -12.73 12.74
N LEU A 280 -25.12 -11.47 12.34
CA LEU A 280 -24.75 -10.32 13.18
C LEU A 280 -25.57 -10.30 14.46
N GLU A 281 -24.99 -9.75 15.53
CA GLU A 281 -25.68 -9.61 16.82
C GLU A 281 -26.90 -8.68 16.72
N GLU A 282 -26.76 -7.62 15.93
CA GLU A 282 -27.81 -6.65 15.59
C GLU A 282 -27.73 -6.34 14.10
N PRO A 283 -28.87 -6.09 13.43
CA PRO A 283 -28.87 -5.68 12.03
C PRO A 283 -28.21 -4.30 11.89
N PRO A 284 -27.48 -4.04 10.78
CA PRO A 284 -26.93 -2.71 10.49
C PRO A 284 -28.05 -1.67 10.34
N GLU A 285 -27.74 -0.39 10.55
CA GLU A 285 -28.68 0.71 10.29
C GLU A 285 -29.17 0.73 8.84
N GLU A 286 -28.30 0.37 7.89
CA GLU A 286 -28.62 0.32 6.47
C GLU A 286 -28.03 -0.92 5.79
N VAL A 287 -28.82 -1.57 4.94
CA VAL A 287 -28.39 -2.69 4.10
C VAL A 287 -28.74 -2.40 2.64
N ILE A 288 -27.73 -2.25 1.79
CA ILE A 288 -27.87 -1.98 0.36
C ILE A 288 -27.22 -3.11 -0.43
N LEU A 289 -28.03 -3.91 -1.13
CA LEU A 289 -27.57 -5.04 -1.95
C LEU A 289 -28.06 -4.88 -3.40
N VAL A 290 -27.19 -4.41 -4.30
CA VAL A 290 -27.54 -4.04 -5.69
C VAL A 290 -26.66 -4.82 -6.68
N ASN A 291 -27.27 -5.43 -7.70
CA ASN A 291 -26.56 -6.18 -8.76
C ASN A 291 -25.67 -7.33 -8.21
N LEU A 292 -26.27 -8.20 -7.38
CA LEU A 292 -25.70 -9.47 -6.92
C LEU A 292 -26.35 -10.65 -7.67
N ASN A 293 -25.78 -11.85 -7.55
CA ASN A 293 -26.38 -13.07 -8.09
C ASN A 293 -27.59 -13.52 -7.24
N ASP A 294 -28.76 -13.70 -7.85
CA ASP A 294 -29.99 -14.15 -7.19
C ASP A 294 -30.18 -15.69 -7.21
N GLU A 295 -29.18 -16.45 -7.66
CA GLU A 295 -29.16 -17.91 -7.52
C GLU A 295 -29.21 -18.35 -6.05
N PRO A 296 -29.90 -19.45 -5.73
CA PRO A 296 -30.02 -19.93 -4.36
C PRO A 296 -28.67 -20.36 -3.77
N CYS A 297 -28.53 -20.22 -2.45
CA CYS A 297 -27.46 -20.82 -1.67
C CYS A 297 -27.96 -22.21 -1.26
N ASP A 298 -27.40 -23.26 -1.86
CA ASP A 298 -27.77 -24.65 -1.58
C ASP A 298 -27.44 -25.09 -0.14
#